data_AF-A0A7Y0X7M4-F1
#
_entry.id   AF-A0A7Y0X7M4-F1
#
_cell.length_a   1.000
_cell.length_b   1.000
_cell.length_c   1.000
_cell.angle_alpha   90.00
_cell.angle_beta   90.00
_cell.angle_gamma   90.00
#
_symmetry.space_group_name_H-M   'P 1'
#
loop_
_entity.id
_entity.type
_entity.pdbx_description
1 polymer ?
#
loop_
_entity_poly.entity_id
_entity_poly.type
_entity_poly.pdbx_seq_one_letter_code
_entity_poly.pdbx_strand_id
1 'polypeptide(L)'
;QLKSAPYLKHDLTDLSEKEMAAKLGIEREKLEGLFLAETYHYTAGASESQLLKRAHRKLNKILDASWEARQEKLPLQDKYEALILASIIEKETAIDSERERVASVFINRLNKRMRLQTDPTVIYGMGDAYD
;
A
#
# COMPACT_ATOMS: atom_id res chain seq x y z
N GLN A 1 0.09 -15.80 -0.07
CA GLN A 1 -0.97 -15.93 -1.09
C GLN A 1 -0.42 -16.35 -2.45
N LEU A 2 0.59 -15.66 -3.03
CA LEU A 2 1.15 -16.07 -4.33
C LEU A 2 1.84 -17.45 -4.32
N LYS A 3 2.52 -17.82 -3.23
CA LYS A 3 3.16 -19.14 -3.06
C LYS A 3 2.22 -20.35 -3.22
N SER A 4 0.92 -20.17 -3.05
CA SER A 4 -0.09 -21.23 -3.20
C SER A 4 -0.88 -21.14 -4.51
N ALA A 5 -0.53 -20.21 -5.41
CA ALA A 5 -1.26 -19.98 -6.65
C ALA A 5 -0.90 -21.06 -7.70
N PRO A 6 -1.87 -21.85 -8.20
CA PRO A 6 -1.59 -22.95 -9.10
C PRO A 6 -1.06 -22.45 -10.45
N TYR A 7 -0.13 -23.19 -11.04
CA TYR A 7 0.46 -22.92 -12.37
C TYR A 7 1.19 -21.57 -12.52
N LEU A 8 1.44 -20.86 -11.42
CA LEU A 8 2.23 -19.64 -11.40
C LEU A 8 3.72 -20.00 -11.24
N LYS A 9 4.60 -19.38 -12.02
CA LYS A 9 6.05 -19.55 -11.85
C LYS A 9 6.52 -18.67 -10.70
N HIS A 10 7.01 -19.32 -9.66
CA HIS A 10 7.49 -18.66 -8.44
C HIS A 10 8.92 -18.17 -8.62
N ASP A 11 9.08 -16.98 -9.22
CA ASP A 11 10.38 -16.40 -9.54
C ASP A 11 10.86 -15.35 -8.52
N LEU A 12 10.17 -15.23 -7.38
CA LEU A 12 10.48 -14.30 -6.29
C LEU A 12 10.70 -14.99 -4.93
N THR A 13 10.39 -16.27 -4.78
CA THR A 13 10.32 -16.97 -3.47
C THR A 13 11.59 -16.87 -2.62
N ASP A 14 12.76 -16.87 -3.23
CA ASP A 14 14.06 -16.91 -2.54
C ASP A 14 14.76 -15.54 -2.49
N LEU A 15 14.10 -14.49 -2.98
CA LEU A 15 14.66 -13.14 -3.00
C LEU A 15 14.33 -12.39 -1.71
N SER A 16 15.30 -11.64 -1.20
CA SER A 16 15.05 -10.63 -0.18
C SER A 16 14.11 -9.54 -0.72
N GLU A 17 13.49 -8.78 0.18
CA GLU A 17 12.57 -7.69 -0.19
C GLU A 17 13.22 -6.65 -1.12
N LYS A 18 14.50 -6.33 -0.88
CA LYS A 18 15.29 -5.44 -1.71
C LYS A 18 15.56 -6.01 -3.11
N GLU A 19 15.89 -7.30 -3.20
CA GLU A 19 16.11 -7.97 -4.49
C GLU A 19 14.81 -8.10 -5.29
N MET A 20 13.69 -8.37 -4.60
CA MET A 20 12.36 -8.32 -5.20
C MET A 20 12.06 -6.93 -5.74
N ALA A 21 12.26 -5.86 -4.96
CA ALA A 21 12.05 -4.49 -5.41
C ALA A 21 12.86 -4.17 -6.66
N ALA A 22 14.15 -4.51 -6.68
CA ALA A 22 15.02 -4.33 -7.85
C ALA A 22 14.49 -5.09 -9.08
N LYS A 23 14.10 -6.37 -8.91
CA LYS A 23 13.54 -7.19 -10.00
C LYS A 23 12.21 -6.65 -10.51
N LEU A 24 11.41 -6.04 -9.64
CA LEU A 24 10.12 -5.42 -9.96
C LEU A 24 10.26 -4.03 -10.57
N GLY A 25 11.44 -3.40 -10.48
CA GLY A 25 11.67 -2.02 -10.92
C GLY A 25 11.07 -0.99 -9.96
N ILE A 26 11.05 -1.31 -8.67
CA ILE A 26 10.54 -0.46 -7.59
C ILE A 26 11.74 0.17 -6.89
N GLU A 27 11.75 1.49 -6.77
CA GLU A 27 12.86 2.25 -6.15
C GLU A 27 12.93 2.08 -4.63
N ARG A 28 11.81 1.74 -3.99
CA ARG A 28 11.71 1.57 -2.53
C ARG A 28 12.18 0.18 -2.12
N GLU A 29 12.94 0.13 -1.03
CA GLU A 29 13.43 -1.14 -0.46
C GLU A 29 12.32 -1.94 0.25
N LYS A 30 11.26 -1.26 0.69
CA LYS A 30 10.08 -1.86 1.32
C LYS A 30 8.94 -1.94 0.31
N LEU A 31 8.32 -3.11 0.23
CA LEU A 31 7.25 -3.44 -0.71
C LEU A 31 5.84 -3.30 -0.12
N GLU A 32 5.75 -3.11 1.20
CA GLU A 32 4.48 -2.95 1.92
C GLU A 32 3.63 -1.83 1.31
N GLY A 33 2.34 -2.12 1.11
CA GLY A 33 1.39 -1.19 0.50
C GLY A 33 1.64 -0.85 -0.99
N LEU A 34 2.67 -1.39 -1.66
CA LEU A 34 3.04 -1.00 -3.03
C LEU A 34 2.33 -1.79 -4.15
N PHE A 35 1.32 -2.59 -3.82
CA PHE A 35 0.54 -3.36 -4.78
C PHE A 35 -0.95 -3.11 -4.59
N LEU A 36 -1.66 -2.87 -5.69
CA LEU A 36 -3.11 -2.68 -5.63
C LEU A 36 -3.81 -4.00 -5.28
N ALA A 37 -4.63 -4.00 -4.24
CA ALA A 37 -5.43 -5.15 -3.83
C ALA A 37 -6.66 -5.29 -4.74
N GLU A 38 -6.60 -6.24 -5.68
CA GLU A 38 -7.67 -6.55 -6.63
C GLU A 38 -7.65 -8.05 -6.96
N THR A 39 -8.69 -8.52 -7.66
CA THR A 39 -8.66 -9.83 -8.32
C THR A 39 -7.79 -9.76 -9.57
N TYR A 40 -6.76 -10.60 -9.65
CA TYR A 40 -5.88 -10.70 -10.81
C TYR A 40 -5.99 -12.06 -11.50
N HIS A 41 -6.28 -12.02 -12.80
CA HIS A 41 -6.26 -13.20 -13.66
C HIS A 41 -4.88 -13.37 -14.31
N TYR A 42 -4.37 -14.60 -14.38
CA TYR A 42 -3.10 -14.94 -15.01
C TYR A 42 -3.24 -16.24 -15.81
N THR A 43 -2.39 -16.41 -16.83
CA THR A 43 -2.32 -17.64 -17.62
C THR A 43 -1.33 -18.62 -17.00
N ALA A 44 -1.51 -19.92 -17.23
CA ALA A 44 -0.54 -20.92 -16.81
C ALA A 44 0.87 -20.59 -17.33
N GLY A 45 1.86 -20.68 -16.45
CA GLY A 45 3.26 -20.35 -16.76
C GLY A 45 3.63 -18.87 -16.67
N ALA A 46 2.70 -17.98 -16.32
CA ALA A 46 3.00 -16.59 -15.97
C ALA A 46 3.90 -16.52 -14.72
N SER A 47 4.74 -15.49 -14.59
CA SER A 47 5.60 -15.31 -13.41
C SER A 47 4.96 -14.44 -12.33
N GLU A 48 5.33 -14.70 -11.07
CA GLU A 48 4.99 -13.83 -9.93
C GLU A 48 5.42 -12.38 -10.17
N SER A 49 6.64 -12.19 -10.68
CA SER A 49 7.18 -10.87 -10.98
C SER A 49 6.36 -10.09 -12.01
N GLN A 50 5.84 -10.76 -13.05
CA GLN A 50 4.96 -10.13 -14.05
C GLN A 50 3.64 -9.69 -13.42
N LEU A 51 3.08 -10.53 -12.55
CA LEU A 51 1.84 -10.26 -11.85
C LEU A 51 1.99 -9.07 -10.89
N LEU A 52 3.03 -9.06 -10.06
CA LEU A 52 3.32 -7.97 -9.13
C LEU A 52 3.68 -6.66 -9.85
N LYS A 53 4.43 -6.71 -10.96
CA LYS A 53 4.67 -5.52 -11.81
C LYS A 53 3.37 -4.92 -12.33
N ARG A 54 2.39 -5.76 -12.70
CA ARG A 54 1.07 -5.29 -13.14
C ARG A 54 0.30 -4.65 -11.97
N ALA A 55 0.33 -5.27 -10.80
CA ALA A 55 -0.33 -4.73 -9.60
C ALA A 55 0.26 -3.40 -9.15
N HIS A 56 1.60 -3.29 -9.15
CA HIS A 56 2.31 -2.06 -8.83
C HIS A 56 1.98 -0.92 -9.80
N ARG A 57 2.01 -1.19 -11.11
CA ARG A 57 1.64 -0.20 -12.13
C ARG A 57 0.18 0.28 -11.99
N LYS A 58 -0.74 -0.63 -11.67
CA LYS A 58 -2.14 -0.26 -11.42
C LYS A 58 -2.26 0.66 -10.20
N LEU A 59 -1.60 0.34 -9.10
CA LEU A 59 -1.58 1.19 -7.91
C LEU A 59 -1.06 2.58 -8.24
N ASN A 60 0.09 2.68 -8.91
CA ASN A 60 0.68 3.97 -9.27
C ASN A 60 -0.26 4.81 -10.12
N LYS A 61 -0.98 4.20 -11.08
CA LYS A 61 -1.98 4.90 -11.90
C LYS A 61 -3.12 5.48 -11.04
N ILE A 62 -3.59 4.74 -10.04
CA ILE A 62 -4.63 5.22 -9.11
C ILE A 62 -4.06 6.35 -8.25
N LEU A 63 -2.85 6.19 -7.71
CA LEU A 63 -2.22 7.22 -6.89
C LEU A 63 -1.97 8.50 -7.68
N ASP A 64 -1.53 8.41 -8.93
CA ASP A 64 -1.31 9.57 -9.79
C ASP A 64 -2.63 10.30 -10.05
N ALA A 65 -3.69 9.58 -10.44
CA ALA A 65 -5.01 10.17 -10.67
C ALA A 65 -5.60 10.80 -9.39
N SER A 66 -5.52 10.11 -8.26
CA SER A 66 -6.00 10.61 -6.97
C SER A 66 -5.20 11.81 -6.47
N TRP A 67 -3.89 11.82 -6.73
CA TRP A 67 -3.02 12.94 -6.36
C TRP A 67 -3.31 14.16 -7.23
N GLU A 68 -3.52 13.99 -8.54
CA GLU A 68 -3.91 15.09 -9.43
C GLU A 68 -5.28 15.68 -9.03
N ALA A 69 -6.25 14.83 -8.68
CA ALA A 69 -7.60 15.24 -8.29
C ALA A 69 -7.75 15.63 -6.80
N ARG A 70 -6.65 15.66 -6.03
CA ARG A 70 -6.70 15.89 -4.58
C ARG A 70 -7.20 17.29 -4.23
N GLN A 71 -7.73 17.43 -3.02
CA GLN A 71 -8.05 18.74 -2.45
C GLN A 71 -6.77 19.60 -2.29
N GLU A 72 -6.89 20.89 -2.55
CA GLU A 72 -5.78 21.82 -2.33
C GLU A 72 -5.40 21.89 -0.84
N LYS A 73 -4.13 22.22 -0.58
CA LYS A 73 -3.59 22.49 0.77
C LYS A 73 -3.71 21.32 1.76
N LEU A 74 -3.73 20.08 1.27
CA LEU A 74 -3.53 18.91 2.12
C LEU A 74 -2.12 18.95 2.76
N PRO A 75 -1.96 18.59 4.05
CA PRO A 75 -0.68 18.54 4.74
C PRO A 75 0.11 17.26 4.37
N LEU A 76 0.19 16.97 3.07
CA LEU A 76 0.88 15.81 2.49
C LEU A 76 1.85 16.30 1.43
N GLN A 77 3.07 15.77 1.44
CA GLN A 77 4.16 16.19 0.56
C GLN A 77 4.09 15.51 -0.80
N ASP A 78 3.69 14.24 -0.84
CA ASP A 78 3.65 13.44 -2.06
C ASP A 78 2.56 12.36 -2.03
N LYS A 79 2.39 11.69 -3.18
CA LYS A 79 1.44 10.58 -3.35
C LYS A 79 1.72 9.37 -2.46
N TYR A 80 2.95 9.21 -1.97
CA TYR A 80 3.31 8.12 -1.08
C TYR A 80 2.88 8.40 0.36
N GLU A 81 2.99 9.64 0.84
CA GLU A 81 2.37 10.04 2.11
C GLU A 81 0.84 9.88 2.07
N ALA A 82 0.21 10.18 0.92
CA ALA A 82 -1.21 9.90 0.73
C ALA A 82 -1.54 8.40 0.82
N LEU A 83 -0.70 7.53 0.23
CA LEU A 83 -0.83 6.08 0.34
C LEU A 83 -0.69 5.60 1.80
N ILE A 84 0.27 6.15 2.56
CA ILE A 84 0.45 5.84 3.98
C ILE A 84 -0.80 6.24 4.78
N LEU A 85 -1.32 7.45 4.55
CA LEU A 85 -2.53 7.88 5.25
C LEU A 85 -3.74 7.01 4.88
N ALA A 86 -3.87 6.64 3.61
CA ALA A 86 -4.93 5.74 3.14
C ALA A 86 -4.85 4.36 3.81
N SER A 87 -3.65 3.79 4.00
CA SER A 87 -3.48 2.51 4.68
C SER A 87 -3.88 2.57 6.16
N ILE A 88 -3.61 3.70 6.84
CA ILE A 88 -4.06 3.94 8.21
C ILE A 88 -5.59 4.02 8.27
N ILE A 89 -6.21 4.81 7.38
CA ILE A 89 -7.68 4.97 7.35
C ILE A 89 -8.36 3.61 7.09
N GLU A 90 -7.84 2.82 6.14
CA GLU A 90 -8.39 1.51 5.80
C GLU A 90 -8.32 0.51 6.97
N LYS A 91 -7.31 0.65 7.84
CA LYS A 91 -7.18 -0.19 9.04
C LYS A 91 -8.01 0.31 10.22
N GLU A 92 -8.33 1.60 10.27
CA GLU A 92 -9.08 2.22 11.37
C GLU A 92 -10.60 1.94 11.28
N THR A 93 -11.17 1.92 10.07
CA THR A 93 -12.60 1.60 9.88
C THR A 93 -12.84 0.80 8.61
N ALA A 94 -13.67 -0.24 8.74
CA ALA A 94 -14.21 -1.00 7.61
C ALA A 94 -15.56 -0.44 7.11
N ILE A 95 -16.09 0.61 7.75
CA ILE A 95 -17.39 1.19 7.42
C ILE A 95 -17.19 2.34 6.43
N ASP A 96 -17.65 2.14 5.19
CA ASP A 96 -17.54 3.12 4.11
C ASP A 96 -18.01 4.53 4.50
N SER A 97 -19.15 4.62 5.19
CA SER A 97 -19.74 5.91 5.61
C SER A 97 -18.92 6.64 6.68
N GLU A 98 -18.00 5.97 7.37
CA GLU A 98 -17.15 6.58 8.39
C GLU A 98 -15.80 7.04 7.84
N ARG A 99 -15.35 6.47 6.72
CA ARG A 99 -14.00 6.73 6.16
C ARG A 99 -13.72 8.21 5.96
N GLU A 100 -14.67 8.97 5.40
CA GLU A 100 -14.50 10.42 5.19
C GLU A 100 -14.30 11.18 6.52
N ARG A 101 -15.06 10.80 7.55
CA ARG A 101 -14.96 11.42 8.87
C ARG A 101 -13.63 11.07 9.53
N VAL A 102 -13.20 9.82 9.46
CA VAL A 102 -11.90 9.37 9.99
C VAL A 102 -10.75 10.09 9.28
N ALA A 103 -10.79 10.17 7.94
CA ALA A 103 -9.82 10.93 7.15
C ALA A 103 -9.74 12.39 7.60
N SER A 104 -10.89 13.05 7.83
CA SER A 104 -10.94 14.43 8.30
C SER A 104 -10.22 14.62 9.65
N VAL A 105 -10.33 13.65 10.57
CA VAL A 105 -9.68 13.71 11.88
C VAL A 105 -8.16 13.65 11.74
N PHE A 106 -7.64 12.73 10.93
CA PHE A 106 -6.21 12.61 10.72
C PHE A 106 -5.62 13.84 10.00
N ILE A 107 -6.28 14.34 8.95
CA ILE A 107 -5.86 15.57 8.26
C ILE A 107 -5.84 16.77 9.22
N ASN A 108 -6.86 16.92 10.06
CA ASN A 108 -6.92 17.98 11.06
C ASN A 108 -5.79 17.88 12.10
N ARG A 109 -5.44 16.66 12.53
CA ARG A 109 -4.30 16.43 13.43
C ARG A 109 -2.98 16.80 12.75
N LEU A 110 -2.75 16.38 11.50
CA LEU A 110 -1.55 16.73 10.73
C LEU A 110 -1.40 18.25 10.57
N ASN A 111 -2.48 18.95 10.22
CA ASN A 111 -2.49 20.42 10.12
C ASN A 111 -2.11 21.10 11.45
N LYS A 112 -2.52 20.53 12.59
CA LYS A 112 -2.18 21.01 13.93
C LYS A 112 -0.84 20.49 14.45
N ARG A 113 -0.06 19.76 13.63
CA ARG A 113 1.18 19.08 14.03
C ARG A 113 1.01 18.17 15.25
N MET A 114 -0.17 17.57 15.38
CA MET A 114 -0.49 16.61 16.43
C MET A 114 -0.14 15.20 15.97
N ARG A 115 0.29 14.34 16.91
CA ARG A 115 0.45 12.92 16.66
C ARG A 115 -0.90 12.31 16.24
N LEU A 116 -0.87 11.36 15.29
CA LEU A 116 -2.08 10.65 14.82
C LEU A 116 -2.68 9.76 15.92
N GLN A 117 -1.82 9.06 16.67
CA GLN A 117 -2.19 8.19 17.80
C GLN A 117 -3.24 7.14 17.39
N THR A 118 -2.87 6.28 16.44
CA THR A 118 -3.72 5.23 15.86
C THR A 118 -3.09 3.87 16.11
N ASP A 119 -3.84 2.96 16.72
CA ASP A 119 -3.38 1.64 17.16
C ASP A 119 -2.78 0.80 16.01
N PRO A 120 -3.37 0.77 14.79
CA PRO A 120 -2.77 0.10 13.63
C PRO A 120 -1.29 0.42 13.39
N THR A 121 -0.86 1.66 13.63
CA THR A 121 0.55 2.04 13.42
C THR A 121 1.48 1.53 14.52
N VAL A 122 0.97 1.40 15.75
CA VAL A 122 1.72 0.82 16.87
C VAL A 122 1.88 -0.68 16.66
N ILE A 123 0.79 -1.36 16.28
CA ILE A 123 0.79 -2.79 15.93
C ILE A 123 1.78 -3.06 14.79
N TYR A 124 1.70 -2.29 13.70
CA TYR A 124 2.65 -2.41 12.59
C TYR A 124 4.11 -2.20 13.03
N GLY A 125 4.36 -1.25 13.92
CA GLY A 125 5.70 -0.96 14.45
C GLY A 125 6.26 -2.03 15.37
N MET A 126 5.40 -2.81 16.05
CA MET A 126 5.82 -3.95 16.88
C MET A 126 6.17 -5.19 16.05
N GLY A 127 5.62 -5.31 14.84
CA GLY A 127 5.88 -6.46 13.95
C GLY A 127 5.59 -7.79 14.65
N ASP A 128 6.51 -8.75 14.52
CA ASP A 128 6.40 -10.10 15.10
C ASP A 128 6.36 -10.11 16.65
N ALA A 129 6.67 -8.99 17.32
CA ALA A 129 6.65 -8.91 18.78
C ALA A 129 5.26 -8.63 19.37
N TYR A 130 4.24 -8.41 18.53
CA TYR A 130 2.86 -8.21 18.98
C TYR A 130 2.08 -9.52 19.19
N ASP A 131 2.55 -10.62 18.60
CA ASP A 131 1.90 -11.93 18.62
C ASP A 131 2.28 -12.80 19.84
#